data_AF-A0A8C0H9A3-F1
#
_entry.id   AF-A0A8C0H9A3-F1
#
_cell.length_a   1.000
_cell.length_b   1.000
_cell.length_c   1.000
_cell.angle_alpha   90.00
_cell.angle_beta   90.00
_cell.angle_gamma   90.00
#
_symmetry.space_group_name_H-M   'P 1'
#
loop_
_entity.id
_entity.type
_entity.pdbx_description
1 polymer ?
#
loop_
_entity_poly.entity_id
_entity_poly.type
_entity_poly.pdbx_seq_one_letter_code
_entity_poly.pdbx_strand_id
1 'polypeptide(L)'
;LAAVGPCSLLRQVAMHRLLPVACNLHTSLSQHNSNRTSIARIQRQTYGRTYPVLLVRPDGSAIHIRYKEPRRILTMPVDINTLSEAERRARLRKRDPRRFKSKQEEVLDDEFNLDDYRKFWKKK
;
A
#
# COMPACT_ATOMS: atom_id res chain seq x y z
N LEU A 1 -44.58 58.90 7.98
CA LEU A 1 -43.13 58.83 8.27
C LEU A 1 -42.44 58.21 7.06
N ALA A 2 -41.53 58.99 6.47
CA ALA A 2 -40.73 58.73 5.27
C ALA A 2 -39.86 57.45 5.41
N ALA A 3 -39.29 56.83 4.38
CA ALA A 3 -38.79 57.40 3.14
C ALA A 3 -38.73 56.36 2.00
N VAL A 4 -39.04 56.85 0.80
CA VAL A 4 -38.63 56.31 -0.50
C VAL A 4 -37.16 56.65 -0.69
N GLY A 5 -36.35 55.69 -1.14
CA GLY A 5 -34.97 55.94 -1.56
C GLY A 5 -34.58 55.01 -2.71
N PRO A 6 -34.54 55.50 -3.97
CA PRO A 6 -33.93 54.80 -5.09
C PRO A 6 -32.48 55.26 -5.23
N CYS A 7 -31.57 54.36 -5.60
CA CYS A 7 -30.33 54.76 -6.28
C CYS A 7 -29.67 53.55 -6.95
N SER A 8 -30.08 53.34 -8.19
CA SER A 8 -29.29 52.73 -9.25
C SER A 8 -27.93 53.41 -9.38
N LEU A 9 -26.83 52.67 -9.31
CA LEU A 9 -25.62 53.01 -10.07
C LEU A 9 -24.88 51.72 -10.44
N LEU A 10 -25.01 51.37 -11.72
CA LEU A 10 -24.17 50.43 -12.45
C LEU A 10 -22.70 50.77 -12.19
N ARG A 11 -21.95 49.89 -11.52
CA ARG A 11 -20.51 50.05 -11.41
C ARG A 11 -19.88 49.64 -12.74
N GLN A 12 -19.60 50.67 -13.50
CA GLN A 12 -19.01 50.64 -14.82
C GLN A 12 -17.63 49.96 -14.80
N VAL A 13 -17.48 49.11 -15.79
CA VAL A 13 -16.30 48.39 -16.25
C VAL A 13 -15.04 49.26 -16.21
N ALA A 14 -14.02 48.81 -15.48
CA ALA A 14 -12.63 49.18 -15.72
C ALA A 14 -11.89 47.95 -16.22
N MET A 15 -11.97 47.72 -17.54
CA MET A 15 -11.06 46.84 -18.27
C MET A 15 -9.66 47.44 -18.12
N HIS A 16 -8.92 47.00 -17.12
CA HIS A 16 -7.49 47.28 -17.05
C HIS A 16 -6.82 46.56 -18.22
N ARG A 17 -6.44 47.38 -19.20
CA ARG A 17 -5.58 47.11 -20.36
C ARG A 17 -4.76 45.82 -20.20
N LEU A 18 -5.20 44.78 -20.92
CA LEU A 18 -4.39 43.61 -21.20
C LEU A 18 -3.25 44.05 -22.13
N LEU A 19 -2.10 44.40 -21.55
CA LEU A 19 -0.86 44.30 -22.31
C LEU A 19 -0.58 42.80 -22.46
N PRO A 20 -0.39 42.28 -23.69
CA PRO A 20 0.09 40.93 -23.84
C PRO A 20 1.52 40.95 -23.31
N VAL A 21 1.71 40.48 -22.08
CA VAL A 21 3.01 40.00 -21.66
C VAL A 21 3.38 38.98 -22.73
N ALA A 22 4.40 39.27 -23.52
CA ALA A 22 4.99 38.30 -24.42
C ALA A 22 5.62 37.21 -23.55
N CYS A 23 4.77 36.32 -23.05
CA CYS A 23 5.18 35.06 -22.47
C CYS A 23 5.84 34.34 -23.64
N ASN A 24 7.17 34.26 -23.62
CA ASN A 24 7.88 33.31 -24.48
C ASN A 24 7.36 31.92 -24.08
N LEU A 25 6.30 31.48 -24.75
CA LEU A 25 5.79 30.13 -24.63
C LEU A 25 6.88 29.26 -25.24
N HIS A 26 7.74 28.72 -24.38
CA HIS A 26 8.67 27.69 -24.77
C HIS A 26 7.82 26.53 -25.32
N THR A 27 7.74 26.42 -26.65
CA THR A 27 7.05 25.34 -27.35
C THR A 27 7.89 24.07 -27.20
N SER A 28 7.96 23.54 -25.97
CA SER A 28 8.50 22.21 -25.76
C SER A 28 7.57 21.22 -26.45
N LEU A 29 8.10 20.42 -27.39
CA LEU A 29 7.39 19.26 -27.93
C LEU A 29 6.80 18.44 -26.76
N SER A 30 5.53 18.07 -26.86
CA SER A 30 4.83 17.29 -25.83
C SER A 30 5.58 15.98 -25.57
N GLN A 31 6.34 15.94 -24.47
CA GLN A 31 7.00 14.72 -24.05
C GLN A 31 5.95 13.80 -23.41
N HIS A 32 5.76 12.61 -24.02
CA HIS A 32 4.87 11.57 -23.51
C HIS A 32 5.57 10.81 -22.37
N ASN A 33 5.82 11.51 -21.27
CA ASN A 33 6.37 10.92 -20.05
C ASN A 33 5.31 10.85 -18.96
N SER A 34 5.56 10.00 -17.95
CA SER A 34 4.68 9.83 -16.80
C SER A 34 4.56 11.09 -15.92
N ASN A 35 5.49 12.04 -16.05
CA ASN A 35 5.50 13.27 -15.26
C ASN A 35 4.49 14.31 -15.77
N ARG A 36 4.01 14.19 -17.02
CA ARG A 36 3.08 15.14 -17.63
C ARG A 36 1.82 15.40 -16.79
N THR A 37 1.35 14.40 -16.04
CA THR A 37 0.14 14.49 -15.21
C THR A 37 0.38 14.05 -13.75
N SER A 38 1.63 13.93 -13.31
CA SER A 38 1.94 13.47 -11.95
C SER A 38 1.62 14.51 -10.87
N ILE A 39 1.73 15.80 -11.19
CA ILE A 39 1.42 16.91 -10.28
C ILE A 39 -0.03 17.34 -10.50
N ALA A 40 -0.91 16.97 -9.57
CA ALA A 40 -2.34 17.30 -9.63
C ALA A 40 -2.91 17.68 -8.24
N ARG A 41 -4.11 18.27 -8.22
CA ARG A 41 -4.88 18.58 -6.99
C ARG A 41 -6.29 18.00 -7.04
N ILE A 42 -6.92 17.84 -5.87
CA ILE A 42 -8.34 17.46 -5.79
C ILE A 42 -9.17 18.65 -6.23
N GLN A 43 -10.06 18.46 -7.21
CA GLN A 43 -10.88 19.54 -7.82
C GLN A 43 -12.21 19.76 -7.10
N ARG A 44 -12.52 18.97 -6.05
CA ARG A 44 -13.74 19.14 -5.25
C ARG A 44 -13.59 20.35 -4.33
N GLN A 45 -14.67 21.11 -4.13
CA GLN A 45 -14.68 22.28 -3.25
C GLN A 45 -14.49 21.90 -1.78
N THR A 46 -15.21 20.88 -1.32
CA THR A 46 -15.11 20.35 0.05
C THR A 46 -14.54 18.94 0.00
N TYR A 47 -13.40 18.72 0.65
CA TYR A 47 -12.77 17.40 0.78
C TYR A 47 -12.01 17.30 2.10
N GLY A 48 -11.96 16.09 2.66
CA GLY A 48 -11.17 15.80 3.84
C GLY A 48 -9.67 15.81 3.55
N ARG A 49 -8.84 16.00 4.57
CA ARG A 49 -7.38 15.92 4.45
C ARG A 49 -6.98 14.53 3.94
N THR A 50 -6.09 14.49 2.95
CA THR A 50 -5.48 13.26 2.44
C THR A 50 -3.97 13.34 2.52
N TYR A 51 -3.32 12.22 2.75
CA TYR A 51 -1.87 12.09 2.87
C TYR A 51 -1.29 11.27 1.72
N PRO A 52 -0.10 11.61 1.20
CA PRO A 52 0.59 10.78 0.22
C PRO A 52 1.11 9.52 0.90
N VAL A 53 0.80 8.36 0.34
CA VAL A 53 1.14 7.04 0.88
C VAL A 53 1.70 6.15 -0.22
N LEU A 54 2.70 5.34 0.10
CA LEU A 54 3.27 4.36 -0.82
C LEU A 54 2.48 3.05 -0.77
N LEU A 55 1.75 2.72 -1.84
CA LEU A 55 1.06 1.44 -2.00
C LEU A 55 1.98 0.43 -2.68
N VAL A 56 2.31 -0.63 -1.97
CA VAL A 56 3.10 -1.77 -2.45
C VAL A 56 2.15 -2.89 -2.88
N ARG A 57 2.24 -3.27 -4.15
CA ARG A 57 1.49 -4.37 -4.75
C ARG A 57 2.11 -5.73 -4.39
N PRO A 58 1.37 -6.85 -4.54
CA PRO A 58 1.93 -8.19 -4.35
C PRO A 58 3.12 -8.49 -5.28
N ASP A 59 3.17 -7.83 -6.45
CA ASP A 59 4.25 -7.93 -7.44
C ASP A 59 5.52 -7.16 -7.01
N GLY A 60 5.50 -6.48 -5.86
CA GLY A 60 6.58 -5.63 -5.36
C GLY A 60 6.64 -4.22 -5.97
N SER A 61 5.84 -3.95 -7.00
CA SER A 61 5.72 -2.60 -7.58
C SER A 61 5.10 -1.61 -6.57
N ALA A 62 5.53 -0.36 -6.62
CA ALA A 62 5.13 0.66 -5.66
C ALA A 62 4.60 1.91 -6.36
N ILE A 63 3.45 2.42 -5.90
CA ILE A 63 2.82 3.63 -6.44
C ILE A 63 2.42 4.59 -5.33
N HIS A 64 2.47 5.89 -5.62
CA HIS A 64 2.04 6.93 -4.69
C HIS A 64 0.53 7.18 -4.82
N ILE A 65 -0.21 7.03 -3.73
CA ILE A 65 -1.65 7.30 -3.67
C ILE A 65 -1.98 8.29 -2.57
N ARG A 66 -3.16 8.91 -2.62
CA ARG A 66 -3.69 9.75 -1.55
C ARG A 66 -4.61 8.92 -0.65
N TYR A 67 -4.29 8.84 0.63
CA TYR A 67 -5.05 8.07 1.63
C TYR A 67 -5.59 8.96 2.75
N LYS A 68 -6.59 8.46 3.47
CA LYS A 68 -7.25 9.22 4.56
C LYS A 68 -6.36 9.35 5.78
N GLU A 69 -5.66 8.27 6.12
CA GLU A 69 -4.79 8.21 7.30
C GLU A 69 -3.33 8.49 6.90
N PRO A 70 -2.54 9.11 7.79
CA PRO A 70 -1.13 9.39 7.56
C PRO A 70 -0.27 8.13 7.75
N ARG A 71 -0.43 7.14 6.88
CA ARG A 71 0.40 5.93 6.84
C ARG A 71 1.56 6.12 5.86
N ARG A 72 2.74 5.60 6.16
CA ARG A 72 3.89 5.68 5.24
C ARG A 72 3.78 4.68 4.08
N ILE A 73 3.44 3.43 4.41
CA ILE A 73 3.41 2.31 3.46
C ILE A 73 2.13 1.50 3.68
N LEU A 74 1.49 1.09 2.58
CA LEU A 74 0.38 0.15 2.53
C LEU A 74 0.79 -1.04 1.68
N THR A 75 0.78 -2.24 2.26
CA THR A 75 1.10 -3.47 1.53
C THR A 75 -0.18 -4.20 1.15
N MET A 76 -0.37 -4.43 -0.14
CA MET A 76 -1.49 -5.23 -0.64
C MET A 76 -1.22 -6.72 -0.38
N PRO A 77 -2.18 -7.46 0.18
CA PRO A 77 -2.06 -8.89 0.32
C PRO A 77 -2.12 -9.57 -1.06
N VAL A 78 -1.52 -10.76 -1.14
CA VAL A 78 -1.68 -11.65 -2.29
C VAL A 78 -3.06 -12.29 -2.20
N ASP A 79 -3.84 -12.23 -3.29
CA ASP A 79 -5.12 -12.95 -3.36
C ASP A 79 -4.87 -14.46 -3.51
N ILE A 80 -5.55 -15.27 -2.70
CA ILE A 80 -5.40 -16.73 -2.69
C ILE A 80 -6.13 -17.35 -3.88
N ASN A 81 -7.20 -16.71 -4.35
CA ASN A 81 -8.07 -17.26 -5.38
C ASN A 81 -7.45 -17.21 -6.78
N THR A 82 -6.56 -16.24 -7.02
CA THR A 82 -5.86 -16.08 -8.30
C THR A 82 -4.64 -16.99 -8.45
N LEU A 83 -4.12 -17.54 -7.35
CA LEU A 83 -2.93 -18.40 -7.37
C LEU A 83 -3.24 -19.79 -7.92
N SER A 84 -2.24 -20.38 -8.58
CA SER A 84 -2.27 -21.80 -8.95
C SER A 84 -2.37 -22.69 -7.71
N GLU A 85 -2.95 -23.89 -7.86
CA GLU A 85 -3.07 -24.84 -6.74
C GLU A 85 -1.70 -25.22 -6.15
N ALA A 86 -0.69 -25.35 -7.00
CA ALA A 86 0.67 -25.68 -6.59
C ALA A 86 1.26 -24.58 -5.68
N GLU A 87 1.16 -23.31 -6.10
CA GLU A 87 1.64 -22.17 -5.31
C GLU A 87 0.84 -22.01 -4.01
N ARG A 88 -0.47 -22.21 -4.06
CA ARG A 88 -1.33 -22.19 -2.88
C ARG A 88 -0.89 -23.24 -1.86
N ARG A 89 -0.67 -24.48 -2.30
CA ARG A 89 -0.17 -25.58 -1.45
C ARG A 89 1.22 -25.27 -0.90
N ALA A 90 2.13 -24.73 -1.72
CA ALA A 90 3.47 -24.33 -1.27
C ALA A 90 3.42 -23.24 -0.18
N ARG A 91 2.57 -22.22 -0.33
CA ARG A 91 2.35 -21.19 0.69
C ARG A 91 1.77 -21.76 1.97
N LEU A 92 0.80 -22.69 1.87
CA LEU A 92 0.21 -23.34 3.04
C LEU A 92 1.26 -24.16 3.81
N ARG A 93 2.13 -24.90 3.10
CA ARG A 93 3.27 -25.61 3.70
C ARG A 93 4.26 -24.68 4.39
N LYS A 94 4.54 -23.51 3.78
CA LYS A 94 5.42 -22.49 4.37
C LYS A 94 4.81 -21.82 5.59
N ARG A 95 3.48 -21.61 5.61
CA ARG A 95 2.76 -21.01 6.73
C ARG A 95 2.77 -21.93 7.95
N ASP A 96 2.42 -23.20 7.76
CA ASP A 96 2.24 -24.17 8.85
C ASP A 96 3.16 -25.40 8.68
N PRO A 97 4.50 -25.24 8.76
CA PRO A 97 5.43 -26.34 8.48
C PRO A 97 5.23 -27.53 9.43
N ARG A 98 4.80 -27.27 10.67
CA ARG A 98 4.55 -28.32 11.69
C ARG A 98 3.35 -29.21 11.38
N ARG A 99 2.35 -28.71 10.64
CA ARG A 99 1.19 -29.52 10.22
C ARG A 99 1.56 -30.52 9.13
N PHE A 100 2.57 -30.19 8.31
CA PHE A 100 3.02 -31.01 7.18
C PHE A 100 4.26 -31.84 7.48
N LYS A 101 5.04 -31.49 8.50
CA LYS A 101 5.97 -32.43 9.11
C LYS A 101 5.12 -33.45 9.86
N SER A 102 4.90 -34.60 9.24
CA SER A 102 4.47 -35.78 9.97
C SER A 102 5.35 -35.88 11.20
N LYS A 103 4.74 -36.02 12.37
CA LYS A 103 5.46 -36.50 13.54
C LYS A 103 5.98 -37.88 13.17
N GLN A 104 7.18 -37.95 12.58
CA GLN A 104 8.06 -39.05 12.91
C GLN A 104 8.33 -38.82 14.39
N GLU A 105 7.45 -39.37 15.21
CA GLU A 105 7.92 -39.95 16.46
C GLU A 105 8.97 -40.95 15.97
N GLU A 106 10.22 -40.51 15.96
CA GLU A 106 11.34 -41.44 16.00
C GLU A 106 11.04 -42.24 17.26
N VAL A 107 10.39 -43.37 17.07
CA VAL A 107 10.32 -44.41 18.08
C VAL A 107 11.78 -44.79 18.24
N LEU A 108 12.45 -44.09 19.16
CA LEU A 108 13.70 -44.53 19.72
C LEU A 108 13.29 -45.77 20.51
N ASP A 109 13.22 -46.90 19.81
CA ASP A 109 13.27 -48.20 20.43
C ASP A 109 14.67 -48.30 21.03
N ASP A 110 14.83 -47.71 22.21
CA ASP A 110 16.00 -47.94 23.04
C ASP A 110 15.99 -49.44 23.32
N GLU A 111 16.84 -50.18 22.61
CA GLU A 111 17.06 -51.61 22.78
C GLU A 111 17.72 -51.83 24.15
N PHE A 112 16.91 -51.68 25.19
CA PHE A 112 17.32 -51.72 26.57
C PHE A 112 17.56 -53.17 26.98
N ASN A 113 18.83 -53.58 26.93
CA ASN A 113 19.27 -54.90 27.35
C ASN A 113 19.62 -54.91 28.85
N LEU A 114 18.77 -55.55 29.66
CA LEU A 114 18.96 -55.68 31.11
C LEU A 114 20.26 -56.40 31.49
N ASP A 115 20.75 -57.31 30.63
CA ASP A 115 21.94 -58.12 30.89
C ASP A 115 23.24 -57.29 30.97
N ASP A 116 23.33 -56.18 30.23
CA ASP A 116 24.51 -55.31 30.21
C ASP A 116 24.76 -54.60 31.56
N TYR A 117 23.70 -54.48 32.37
CA TYR A 117 23.70 -53.78 33.64
C TYR A 117 23.75 -54.69 34.86
N ARG A 118 23.59 -56.01 34.67
CA ARG A 118 23.62 -57.02 35.74
C ARG A 118 24.91 -57.00 36.55
N LYS A 119 26.02 -56.58 35.93
CA LYS A 119 27.35 -56.44 36.54
C LYS A 119 27.42 -55.45 37.72
N PHE A 120 26.45 -54.54 37.84
CA PHE A 120 26.44 -53.51 38.88
C PHE A 120 25.58 -53.88 40.11
N TRP A 121 24.88 -55.02 40.09
CA TRP A 121 23.94 -55.38 41.15
C TRP A 121 24.59 -55.95 42.41
N LYS A 122 25.85 -56.37 42.34
CA LYS A 122 26.59 -56.83 43.51
C LYS A 122 27.35 -55.65 44.11
N LYS A 123 26.89 -55.16 45.27
CA LYS A 123 27.67 -54.22 46.09
C LYS A 123 28.87 -54.94 46.70
N LYS A 124 30.01 -54.26 46.70
CA LYS A 124 31.26 -54.69 47.33
C LYS A 124 31.19 -54.48 48.85
#